data_AF-A0A6B2FPJ6-F1
#
_entry.id   AF-A0A6B2FPJ6-F1
#
_cell.length_a   1.000
_cell.length_b   1.000
_cell.length_c   1.000
_cell.angle_alpha   90.00
_cell.angle_beta   90.00
_cell.angle_gamma   90.00
#
_symmetry.space_group_name_H-M   'P 1'
#
loop_
_entity.id
_entity.type
_entity.pdbx_description
1 polymer ?
#
loop_
_entity_poly.entity_id
_entity_poly.type
_entity_poly.pdbx_seq_one_letter_code
_entity_poly.pdbx_strand_id
1 'polypeptide(L)' 'MNEENKALVASVFGEALLELVIKNREIGRETLAMLIRDRAEKEQDEDKILVYWQACRALLGTA' A
#
# COMPACT_ATOMS: atom_id res chain seq x y z
N MET A 1 -9.10 8.83 9.77
CA MET A 1 -8.42 9.12 8.50
C MET A 1 -9.19 10.23 7.81
N ASN A 2 -8.55 11.36 7.50
CA ASN A 2 -9.17 12.46 6.74
C ASN A 2 -9.26 12.10 5.24
N GLU A 3 -9.93 12.93 4.44
CA GLU A 3 -10.11 12.69 3.00
C GLU A 3 -8.77 12.68 2.23
N GLU A 4 -7.84 13.55 2.61
CA GLU A 4 -6.50 13.60 2.01
C GLU A 4 -5.73 12.28 2.22
N ASN A 5 -5.72 11.74 3.44
CA ASN A 5 -5.10 10.43 3.70
C ASN A 5 -5.81 9.29 2.95
N LYS A 6 -7.13 9.35 2.77
CA LYS A 6 -7.84 8.35 1.96
C LYS A 6 -7.38 8.39 0.50
N ALA A 7 -7.21 9.58 -0.05
CA ALA A 7 -6.71 9.75 -1.41
C ALA A 7 -5.27 9.23 -1.54
N LEU A 8 -4.40 9.54 -0.58
CA LEU A 8 -3.02 9.03 -0.56
C LEU A 8 -2.98 7.49 -0.47
N VAL A 9 -3.77 6.90 0.41
CA VAL A 9 -3.88 5.43 0.51
C VAL A 9 -4.41 4.81 -0.78
N ALA A 10 -5.40 5.43 -1.44
CA ALA A 10 -5.89 4.96 -2.74
C ALA A 10 -4.82 5.03 -3.83
N SER A 11 -4.00 6.08 -3.85
CA SER A 11 -2.85 6.19 -4.76
C SER A 11 -1.84 5.06 -4.54
N VAL A 12 -1.50 4.74 -3.28
CA VAL A 12 -0.63 3.61 -2.94
C VAL A 12 -1.18 2.28 -3.48
N PHE A 13 -2.50 2.05 -3.37
CA PHE A 13 -3.11 0.86 -3.95
C PHE A 13 -3.01 0.84 -5.48
N GLY A 14 -3.26 1.98 -6.14
CA GLY A 14 -3.16 2.09 -7.59
C GLY A 14 -1.76 1.78 -8.09
N GLU A 15 -0.73 2.32 -7.45
CA GLU A 15 0.67 2.06 -7.80
C GLU A 15 1.08 0.60 -7.58
N ALA A 16 0.69 0.02 -6.45
CA ALA A 16 0.98 -1.39 -6.15
C ALA A 16 0.27 -2.33 -7.13
N LEU A 17 -0.99 -2.03 -7.47
CA LEU A 17 -1.78 -2.78 -8.45
C LEU A 17 -1.14 -2.71 -9.84
N LEU A 18 -0.76 -1.52 -10.31
CA LEU A 18 -0.10 -1.34 -11.60
C LEU A 18 1.20 -2.13 -11.67
N GLU A 19 2.00 -2.14 -10.60
CA GLU A 19 3.25 -2.91 -10.54
C GLU A 19 3.00 -4.42 -10.68
N LEU A 20 2.00 -4.96 -9.98
CA LEU A 20 1.64 -6.38 -10.08
C LEU A 20 1.14 -6.75 -11.48
N VAL A 21 0.30 -5.90 -12.09
CA VAL A 21 -0.19 -6.07 -13.47
C VAL A 21 0.97 -6.09 -14.46
N ILE A 22 1.87 -5.10 -14.42
CA ILE A 22 3.02 -4.99 -15.33
C ILE A 22 3.94 -6.20 -15.20
N LYS A 23 4.13 -6.72 -13.98
CA LYS A 23 4.96 -7.90 -13.70
C LYS A 23 4.24 -9.23 -13.93
N ASN A 24 2.99 -9.21 -14.40
CA ASN A 24 2.13 -10.39 -14.56
C ASN A 24 2.09 -11.28 -13.30
N ARG A 25 1.95 -10.65 -12.12
CA ARG A 25 1.87 -11.31 -10.82
C ARG A 25 0.42 -11.43 -10.35
N GLU A 26 0.18 -12.37 -9.45
CA GLU A 26 -1.13 -12.54 -8.82
C GLU A 26 -1.57 -11.26 -8.07
N ILE A 27 -2.80 -10.83 -8.34
CA ILE A 27 -3.41 -9.65 -7.72
C ILE A 27 -4.34 -10.12 -6.61
N GLY A 28 -3.96 -9.83 -5.37
CA GLY A 28 -4.72 -10.13 -4.18
C GLY A 28 -4.39 -9.16 -3.06
N ARG A 29 -5.21 -9.16 -2.00
CA ARG A 29 -4.99 -8.28 -0.84
C ARG A 29 -3.64 -8.54 -0.19
N GLU A 30 -3.25 -9.80 -0.08
CA GLU A 30 -1.97 -10.22 0.51
C GLU A 30 -0.78 -9.79 -0.35
N THR A 31 -0.82 -10.04 -1.67
CA THR A 31 0.26 -9.62 -2.57
C THR A 31 0.43 -8.11 -2.64
N LEU A 32 -0.68 -7.35 -2.61
CA LEU A 32 -0.63 -5.89 -2.48
C LEU A 32 -0.02 -5.46 -1.15
N ALA A 33 -0.47 -6.03 -0.03
CA ALA A 33 0.03 -5.68 1.30
C ALA A 33 1.51 -6.03 1.46
N MET A 34 1.98 -7.15 0.92
CA MET A 34 3.39 -7.52 0.92
C MET A 34 4.25 -6.50 0.16
N LEU A 35 3.79 -6.07 -1.02
CA LEU A 35 4.51 -5.08 -1.83
C LEU A 35 4.56 -3.72 -1.14
N ILE A 36 3.44 -3.27 -0.57
CA ILE A 36 3.35 -1.99 0.13
C ILE A 36 4.18 -2.02 1.42
N ARG A 37 4.20 -3.15 2.15
CA ARG A 37 5.06 -3.35 3.32
C ARG A 37 6.55 -3.26 2.95
N ASP A 38 6.96 -3.90 1.87
CA ASP A 38 8.35 -3.83 1.38
C ASP A 38 8.76 -2.38 1.02
N ARG A 39 7.83 -1.56 0.50
CA ARG A 39 8.04 -0.12 0.28
C ARG A 39 8.18 0.64 1.61
N ALA A 40 7.32 0.36 2.59
CA ALA A 40 7.37 0.98 3.91
C ALA A 40 8.70 0.72 4.64
N GLU A 41 9.23 -0.50 4.52
CA GLU A 41 10.49 -0.90 5.16
C GLU A 41 11.73 -0.23 4.52
N LYS A 42 11.62 0.29 3.29
CA LYS A 42 12.71 0.93 2.54
C LYS A 42 12.60 2.45 2.44
N GLU A 43 11.45 3.00 2.79
CA GLU A 43 11.18 4.44 2.74
C GLU A 43 11.87 5.16 3.92
N GLN A 44 12.26 6.42 3.68
CA GLN A 44 12.90 7.28 4.70
C GLN A 44 12.00 8.44 5.14
N ASP A 45 11.01 8.78 4.32
CA ASP A 45 10.00 9.80 4.61
C ASP A 45 8.94 9.23 5.58
N GLU A 46 8.95 9.72 6.83
CA GLU A 46 8.06 9.25 7.90
C GLU A 46 6.57 9.38 7.55
N ASP A 47 6.18 10.43 6.83
CA ASP A 47 4.79 10.64 6.43
C ASP A 47 4.36 9.59 5.40
N LYS A 48 5.23 9.26 4.45
CA LYS A 48 4.98 8.17 3.48
C LYS A 48 4.96 6.80 4.15
N ILE A 49 5.88 6.54 5.08
CA ILE A 49 5.89 5.30 5.87
C ILE A 49 4.53 5.10 6.55
N LEU A 50 4.00 6.16 7.18
CA LEU A 50 2.70 6.11 7.83
C LEU A 50 1.57 5.79 6.83
N VAL A 51 1.57 6.40 5.65
CA VAL A 51 0.57 6.12 4.59
C VAL A 51 0.66 4.66 4.14
N TYR A 52 1.86 4.11 3.93
CA TYR A 52 2.02 2.71 3.54
C TYR A 52 1.49 1.74 4.61
N TRP A 53 1.75 2.00 5.90
CA TRP A 53 1.20 1.18 6.98
C TRP A 53 -0.33 1.29 7.08
N GLN A 54 -0.89 2.47 6.86
CA GLN A 54 -2.35 2.67 6.78
C GLN A 54 -2.96 1.87 5.61
N ALA A 55 -2.30 1.87 4.45
CA ALA A 55 -2.70 1.08 3.29
C ALA A 55 -2.67 -0.43 3.58
N CYS A 56 -1.59 -0.94 4.18
CA CYS A 56 -1.50 -2.34 4.63
C CYS A 56 -2.64 -2.70 5.59
N ARG A 57 -2.95 -1.83 6.56
CA ARG A 57 -4.03 -2.04 7.52
C ARG A 57 -5.40 -2.14 6.87
N ALA A 58 -5.67 -1.31 5.86
CA ALA A 58 -6.94 -1.33 5.14
C ALA A 58 -7.10 -2.58 4.25
N LEU A 59 -6.00 -3.18 3.78
CA LEU A 59 -6.04 -4.43 3.00
C LEU A 59 -6.27 -5.67 3.88
N LEU A 60 -5.53 -5.77 4.98
CA LEU A 60 -5.51 -6.98 5.81
C LEU A 60 -6.60 -6.98 6.90
N GLY A 61 -7.17 -5.82 7.19
CA GLY A 61 -7.99 -5.65 8.39
C GLY A 61 -7.15 -5.71 9.66
N THR A 62 -7.65 -5.14 10.74
CA THR A 62 -7.10 -5.45 12.08
C THR A 62 -7.57 -6.85 12.47
N ALA A 63 -6.63 -7.74 12.79
CA ALA A 63 -6.92 -8.79 13.75
C ALA A 63 -7.22 -8.15 15.12
#